data_AF-A0A7C1WAR5-F1
#
_entry.id   AF-A0A7C1WAR5-F1
#
_cell.length_a   1.000
_cell.length_b   1.000
_cell.length_c   1.000
_cell.angle_alpha   90.00
_cell.angle_beta   90.00
_cell.angle_gamma   90.00
#
_symmetry.space_group_name_H-M   'P 1'
#
loop_
_entity.id
_entity.type
_entity.pdbx_description
1 polymer ?
#
loop_
_entity_poly.entity_id
_entity_poly.type
_entity_poly.pdbx_seq_one_letter_code
_entity_poly.pdbx_strand_id
1 'polypeptide(L)' 'MPKIKSHSGAAKRFKRTASGSFKRGQSHRSHILTKKSTKRKRQL' A
#
# COMPACT_ATOMS: atom_id res chain seq x y z
N MET A 1 16.66 16.68 -23.33
CA MET A 1 16.08 15.48 -22.71
C MET A 1 14.71 15.82 -22.13
N PRO A 2 13.67 15.02 -22.41
CA PRO A 2 12.38 15.20 -21.74
C PRO A 2 12.46 14.79 -20.27
N LYS A 3 11.74 15.49 -19.38
CA LYS A 3 11.64 15.13 -17.96
C LYS A 3 10.94 13.77 -17.82
N ILE A 4 11.44 12.95 -16.89
CA ILE A 4 10.82 11.66 -16.57
C ILE A 4 9.43 11.92 -15.97
N LYS A 5 8.40 11.25 -16.51
CA LYS A 5 7.03 11.34 -15.99
C LYS A 5 6.86 10.43 -14.78
N SER A 6 6.14 10.91 -13.77
CA SER A 6 5.80 10.10 -12.60
C SER A 6 4.65 9.15 -12.89
N HIS A 7 4.75 7.92 -12.37
CA HIS A 7 3.68 6.93 -12.50
C HIS A 7 2.56 7.23 -11.48
N SER A 8 1.45 7.77 -11.95
CA SER A 8 0.33 8.21 -11.10
C SER A 8 -0.26 7.08 -10.25
N GLY A 9 -0.30 5.85 -10.77
CA GLY A 9 -0.78 4.68 -10.03
C GLY A 9 0.11 4.30 -8.85
N ALA A 10 1.42 4.56 -8.93
CA ALA A 10 2.38 4.28 -7.86
C ALA A 10 2.34 5.39 -6.80
N ALA A 11 2.29 6.65 -7.25
CA ALA A 11 2.19 7.81 -6.36
C ALA A 11 0.95 7.76 -5.44
N LYS A 12 -0.16 7.16 -5.92
CA LYS A 12 -1.39 6.95 -5.12
C LYS A 12 -1.26 5.88 -4.04
N ARG A 13 -0.34 4.91 -4.21
CA ARG A 13 -0.27 3.68 -3.39
C ARG A 13 0.93 3.62 -2.45
N PHE A 14 2.03 4.28 -2.82
CA PHE A 14 3.30 4.22 -2.11
C PHE A 14 3.72 5.62 -1.65
N LYS A 15 4.19 5.73 -0.41
CA LYS A 15 4.77 6.97 0.13
C LYS A 15 6.21 6.72 0.56
N ARG A 16 7.11 7.63 0.25
CA ARG A 16 8.51 7.55 0.69
C ARG A 16 8.64 7.93 2.17
N THR A 17 9.38 7.14 2.94
CA THR A 17 9.77 7.47 4.32
C THR A 17 11.03 8.33 4.30
N ALA A 18 11.31 9.03 5.41
CA ALA A 18 12.51 9.87 5.52
C ALA A 18 13.81 9.05 5.34
N SER A 19 13.78 7.77 5.72
CA SER A 19 14.88 6.82 5.53
C SER A 19 15.09 6.32 4.10
N GLY A 20 14.25 6.72 3.14
CA GLY A 20 14.34 6.30 1.73
C GLY A 20 13.52 5.05 1.38
N SER A 21 12.98 4.32 2.36
CA SER A 21 12.07 3.19 2.14
C SER A 21 10.68 3.65 1.67
N PHE A 22 9.84 2.71 1.22
CA PHE A 22 8.45 2.98 0.84
C PHE A 22 7.46 2.31 1.77
N LYS A 23 6.49 3.08 2.28
CA LYS A 23 5.35 2.56 3.03
C LYS A 23 4.16 2.31 2.11
N ARG A 24 3.43 1.22 2.37
CA ARG A 24 2.17 0.84 1.70
C ARG A 24 1.19 0.19 2.68
N GLY A 25 -0.08 0.16 2.32
CA GLY A 25 -1.09 -0.66 3.00
C GLY A 25 -0.95 -2.15 2.63
N GLN A 26 -1.43 -3.03 3.50
CA GLN A 26 -1.60 -4.46 3.18
C GLN A 26 -2.89 -4.67 2.36
N SER A 27 -2.87 -5.68 1.50
CA SER A 27 -4.02 -6.04 0.68
C SER A 27 -5.03 -6.88 1.48
N HIS A 28 -6.25 -7.00 0.94
CA HIS A 28 -7.31 -7.88 1.46
C HIS A 28 -7.91 -7.47 2.82
N ARG A 29 -7.80 -6.21 3.23
CA ARG A 29 -8.51 -5.67 4.39
C ARG A 29 -9.82 -4.92 4.05
N SER A 30 -10.18 -4.83 2.78
CA SER A 30 -11.36 -4.06 2.34
C SER A 30 -12.66 -4.85 2.31
N HIS A 31 -12.65 -6.15 1.95
CA HIS A 31 -13.87 -6.96 1.82
C HIS A 31 -13.62 -8.44 2.14
N ILE A 32 -14.72 -9.18 2.36
CA ILE A 32 -14.74 -10.60 2.76
C ILE A 32 -13.91 -10.79 4.05
N LEU A 33 -14.27 -10.03 5.08
CA LEU A 33 -13.60 -10.03 6.39
C LEU A 33 -14.26 -10.97 7.40
N THR A 34 -15.51 -11.35 7.16
CA THR A 34 -16.31 -12.21 8.03
C THR A 34 -15.63 -13.57 8.23
N LYS A 35 -15.20 -14.21 7.13
CA LYS A 35 -14.50 -15.51 7.15
C LYS A 35 -13.03 -15.45 7.59
N LYS A 36 -12.47 -14.26 7.80
CA LYS A 36 -11.05 -14.11 8.21
C LYS A 36 -10.96 -14.05 9.73
N SER A 37 -10.04 -14.81 10.30
CA SER A 37 -9.75 -14.76 11.73
C SER A 37 -9.36 -13.34 12.18
N THR A 38 -9.67 -13.01 13.43
CA THR A 38 -9.36 -11.68 14.02
C THR A 38 -7.86 -11.41 14.01
N LYS A 39 -7.03 -12.42 14.29
CA LYS A 39 -5.57 -12.33 14.22
C LYS A 39 -5.10 -11.91 12.82
N ARG A 40 -5.64 -12.52 11.76
CA ARG A 40 -5.29 -12.17 10.37
C ARG A 40 -5.71 -10.73 10.03
N LYS A 41 -6.93 -10.34 10.38
CA LYS A 41 -7.43 -8.97 10.10
C LYS A 41 -6.61 -7.86 10.78
N ARG A 42 -5.97 -8.16 11.92
CA ARG A 42 -5.12 -7.22 12.66
C ARG A 42 -3.78 -6.96 11.96
N GLN A 43 -3.23 -7.98 11.31
CA GLN A 43 -1.94 -7.92 10.64
C GLN A 43 -2.05 -7.46 9.17
N LEU A 44 -3.26 -7.54 8.59
CA LEU A 44 -3.59 -7.00 7.27
C LEU A 44 -4.00 -5.52 7.30
#